data_AF-A0AAJ7TRI5-F1
#
_entry.id   AF-A0AAJ7TRI5-F1
#
_cell.length_a   1.000
_cell.length_b   1.000
_cell.length_c   1.000
_cell.angle_alpha   90.00
_cell.angle_beta   90.00
_cell.angle_gamma   90.00
#
_symmetry.space_group_name_H-M   'P 1'
#
loop_
_entity.id
_entity.type
_entity.pdbx_description
1 polymer ?
#
loop_
_entity_poly.entity_id
_entity_poly.type
_entity_poly.pdbx_seq_one_letter_code
_entity_poly.pdbx_strand_id
1 'polypeptide(L)'
;MAYIRVCIPARDLQPPDRPFFCARSAPPSRTRCCNTDFCNDVDLSLSDPAEEREADSEFGPLEMVVAVGVPACLLCLLVTAGLCILRGHRGTRRALHVPLHTKEPLPLEQVFIDEGTSIRDLYDNTTTGSGSGLPLLVQRTIARTIMLQDSIGKGRFGEVWRGRWRGEDVAVKIFSSREERSWFREAEIYQTVMLRHENILGFIAADNKDNGTWTQLWLVSDYHELGSLFDYLNRFSLSVEELVKFSLSVASGLAHLHMDIVGTQGKPAIAHRDIKSKNILVKRNRTCCIADLGLAVRHDSTTDSIDIAPNNRVGTKRYMAPEVLDDTINMKHFDSFKRGDIYAFGLVLWEISRRCVVGGITEDYQLPYHDMVSPDPSVDDMRRVVCEQSLRPNVPNRWQSSESLRVMGRVMRECWYANASARLTALRVKKSLSQLSQLEDIKM
;
A
#
# COMPACT_ATOMS: atom_id res chain seq x y z
N MET A 1 -21.63 25.99 -67.90
CA MET A 1 -23.00 25.57 -67.53
C MET A 1 -23.43 26.43 -66.35
N ALA A 2 -24.41 27.30 -66.55
CA ALA A 2 -24.97 28.13 -65.49
C ALA A 2 -25.78 27.24 -64.51
N TYR A 3 -25.58 27.43 -63.21
CA TYR A 3 -26.33 26.72 -62.19
C TYR A 3 -27.64 27.47 -61.95
N ILE A 4 -28.78 26.90 -62.36
CA ILE A 4 -30.10 27.45 -62.07
C ILE A 4 -30.50 27.02 -60.66
N ARG A 5 -30.82 27.98 -59.79
CA ARG A 5 -31.37 27.73 -58.45
C ARG A 5 -32.88 27.98 -58.50
N VAL A 6 -33.69 27.01 -58.06
CA VAL A 6 -35.16 27.09 -58.06
C VAL A 6 -35.68 26.72 -56.67
N CYS A 7 -36.66 27.49 -56.17
CA CYS A 7 -37.39 27.17 -54.95
C CYS A 7 -38.58 26.25 -55.26
N ILE A 8 -38.80 25.23 -54.42
CA ILE A 8 -39.91 24.27 -54.58
C ILE A 8 -40.99 24.59 -53.54
N PRO A 9 -42.26 24.81 -53.92
CA PRO A 9 -43.36 25.04 -52.99
C PRO A 9 -43.62 23.84 -52.06
N ALA A 10 -44.01 24.09 -50.82
CA ALA A 10 -44.20 23.04 -49.81
C ALA A 10 -45.25 21.97 -50.19
N ARG A 11 -46.27 22.34 -50.97
CA ARG A 11 -47.29 21.42 -51.52
C ARG A 11 -46.76 20.40 -52.52
N ASP A 12 -45.59 20.68 -53.11
CA ASP A 12 -44.96 19.87 -54.16
C ASP A 12 -43.85 18.98 -53.59
N LEU A 13 -43.63 18.99 -52.26
CA LEU A 13 -42.73 18.08 -51.56
C LEU A 13 -43.39 16.69 -51.36
N GLN A 14 -42.73 15.62 -51.80
CA GLN A 14 -43.16 14.24 -51.55
C GLN A 14 -42.11 13.43 -50.78
N PRO A 15 -42.44 12.67 -49.72
CA PRO A 15 -43.73 12.63 -49.03
C PRO A 15 -44.00 13.92 -48.23
N PRO A 16 -45.26 14.39 -48.11
CA PRO A 16 -45.62 15.62 -47.39
C PRO A 16 -45.21 15.57 -45.91
N ASP A 17 -45.19 14.38 -45.33
CA ASP A 17 -44.94 14.14 -43.91
C ASP A 17 -43.45 13.86 -43.61
N ARG A 18 -42.63 13.76 -44.65
CA ARG A 18 -41.19 13.47 -44.59
C ARG A 18 -40.45 14.26 -45.68
N PRO A 19 -40.15 15.55 -45.46
CA PRO A 19 -39.35 16.30 -46.43
C PRO A 19 -38.01 15.59 -46.63
N PHE A 20 -37.56 15.47 -47.89
CA PHE A 20 -36.29 14.84 -48.23
C PHE A 20 -35.16 15.47 -47.39
N PHE A 21 -34.58 14.70 -46.46
CA PHE A 21 -33.29 15.07 -45.91
C PHE A 21 -32.25 14.85 -47.01
N CYS A 22 -31.53 15.91 -47.37
CA CYS A 22 -30.38 15.78 -48.24
C CYS A 22 -29.33 14.89 -47.58
N ALA A 23 -29.27 13.64 -48.00
CA ALA A 23 -28.15 12.78 -47.66
C ALA A 23 -26.87 13.36 -48.28
N ARG A 24 -25.79 13.48 -47.50
CA ARG A 24 -24.46 13.79 -48.06
C ARG A 24 -24.06 12.62 -48.96
N SER A 25 -24.34 12.73 -50.25
CA SER A 25 -23.88 11.76 -51.25
C SER A 25 -22.37 11.89 -51.41
N ALA A 26 -21.64 10.84 -51.05
CA ALA A 26 -20.37 10.55 -51.70
C ALA A 26 -20.66 9.54 -52.83
N PRO A 27 -20.31 9.75 -54.11
CA PRO A 27 -20.04 10.96 -54.92
C PRO A 27 -21.08 11.09 -56.09
N PRO A 28 -20.80 11.85 -57.18
CA PRO A 28 -21.35 13.15 -57.51
C PRO A 28 -22.63 13.12 -58.38
N SER A 29 -23.82 13.24 -57.77
CA SER A 29 -24.86 14.06 -58.42
C SER A 29 -24.66 15.49 -57.96
N ARG A 30 -24.55 16.45 -58.90
CA ARG A 30 -24.21 17.88 -58.68
C ARG A 30 -25.27 18.68 -57.88
N THR A 31 -25.97 18.04 -56.95
CA THR A 31 -26.99 18.67 -56.13
C THR A 31 -26.35 19.03 -54.80
N ARG A 32 -26.02 20.31 -54.61
CA ARG A 32 -25.62 20.85 -53.30
C ARG A 32 -26.87 21.37 -52.60
N CYS A 33 -27.10 20.90 -51.39
CA CYS A 33 -28.20 21.40 -50.58
C CYS A 33 -27.76 22.62 -49.78
N CYS A 34 -28.64 23.61 -49.70
CA CYS A 34 -28.44 24.78 -48.86
C CYS A 34 -28.56 24.38 -47.39
N ASN A 35 -27.70 24.92 -46.53
CA ASN A 35 -27.76 24.73 -45.08
C ASN A 35 -28.58 25.83 -44.37
N THR A 36 -29.12 26.77 -45.14
CA THR A 36 -29.92 27.91 -44.68
C THR A 36 -31.18 27.99 -45.54
N ASP A 37 -32.31 28.31 -44.91
CA ASP A 37 -33.56 28.58 -45.60
C ASP A 37 -33.44 29.92 -46.34
N PHE A 38 -33.53 29.89 -47.67
CA PHE A 38 -33.48 31.08 -48.51
C PHE A 38 -34.88 31.50 -49.01
N CYS A 39 -35.94 30.81 -48.57
CA CYS A 39 -37.26 30.95 -49.16
C CYS A 39 -38.17 31.94 -48.40
N ASN A 40 -37.66 32.61 -47.35
CA ASN A 40 -38.45 33.48 -46.48
C ASN A 40 -37.85 34.88 -46.24
N ASP A 41 -36.91 35.32 -47.07
CA ASP A 41 -36.41 36.71 -47.03
C ASP A 41 -36.77 37.45 -48.32
N VAL A 42 -37.39 38.62 -48.18
CA VAL A 42 -37.96 39.40 -49.29
C VAL A 42 -36.87 40.16 -50.06
N ASP A 43 -35.66 40.27 -49.48
CA ASP A 43 -34.49 40.90 -50.11
C ASP A 43 -33.45 39.85 -50.56
N LEU A 44 -33.74 39.18 -51.68
CA LEU A 44 -32.79 38.32 -52.37
C LEU A 44 -31.82 39.17 -53.20
N SER A 45 -30.67 39.54 -52.61
CA SER A 45 -29.51 40.02 -53.37
C SER A 45 -28.81 38.85 -54.05
N LEU A 46 -29.07 38.69 -55.35
CA LEU A 46 -28.33 37.78 -56.21
C LEU A 46 -27.10 38.52 -56.75
N SER A 47 -25.91 38.20 -56.26
CA SER A 47 -24.66 38.71 -56.82
C SER A 47 -24.46 38.17 -58.24
N ASP A 48 -24.43 39.05 -59.23
CA ASP A 48 -24.13 38.69 -60.62
C ASP A 48 -22.66 38.25 -60.77
N PRO A 49 -22.31 37.25 -61.60
CA PRO A 49 -20.94 36.76 -61.74
C PRO A 49 -20.02 37.66 -62.59
N ALA A 50 -20.40 38.91 -62.85
CA ALA A 50 -19.83 39.73 -63.91
C ALA A 50 -18.98 40.93 -63.45
N GLU A 51 -18.60 41.00 -62.18
CA GLU A 51 -17.64 42.00 -61.68
C GLU A 51 -16.41 41.34 -61.05
N GLU A 52 -15.72 40.51 -61.84
CA GLU A 52 -14.27 40.33 -61.69
C GLU A 52 -13.61 40.91 -62.95
N ARG A 53 -13.51 42.24 -62.99
CA ARG A 53 -12.52 42.92 -63.83
C ARG A 53 -11.42 43.45 -62.94
N GLU A 54 -10.27 42.80 -63.06
CA GLU A 54 -8.90 43.32 -62.86
C GLU A 54 -8.80 44.55 -61.95
N ALA A 55 -8.49 44.29 -60.68
CA ALA A 55 -7.67 45.18 -59.89
C ALA A 55 -6.39 44.41 -59.55
N ASP A 56 -5.35 44.59 -60.37
CA ASP A 56 -3.97 44.31 -59.97
C ASP A 56 -3.64 45.22 -58.78
N SER A 57 -3.94 44.76 -57.56
CA SER A 57 -3.41 45.35 -56.35
C SER A 57 -2.08 44.67 -56.06
N GLU A 58 -1.00 45.29 -56.54
CA GLU A 58 0.33 45.09 -55.95
C GLU A 58 0.18 45.28 -54.43
N PHE A 59 0.30 44.17 -53.68
CA PHE A 59 0.21 44.20 -52.23
C PHE A 59 1.27 45.16 -51.69
N GLY A 60 0.83 46.24 -51.04
CA GLY A 60 1.73 47.16 -50.36
C GLY A 60 2.57 46.42 -49.31
N PRO A 61 3.76 46.93 -48.94
CA PRO A 61 4.66 46.25 -48.00
C PRO A 61 3.99 45.88 -46.67
N LEU A 62 2.99 46.66 -46.24
CA LEU A 62 2.23 46.42 -45.02
C LEU A 62 1.22 45.27 -45.16
N GLU A 63 0.57 45.14 -46.32
CA GLU A 63 -0.40 44.07 -46.58
C GLU A 63 0.28 42.72 -46.81
N MET A 64 1.48 42.70 -47.42
CA MET A 64 2.33 41.50 -47.47
C MET A 64 2.77 41.05 -46.06
N VAL A 65 3.13 41.99 -45.20
CA VAL A 65 3.50 41.69 -43.80
C VAL A 65 2.30 41.18 -43.02
N VAL A 66 1.09 41.65 -43.29
CA VAL A 66 -0.13 41.13 -42.64
C VAL A 66 -0.52 39.76 -43.23
N ALA A 67 -0.55 39.62 -44.55
CA ALA A 67 -0.97 38.40 -45.25
C ALA A 67 -0.01 37.23 -45.05
N VAL A 68 1.29 37.48 -44.88
CA VAL A 68 2.29 36.43 -44.60
C VAL A 68 2.65 36.39 -43.11
N GLY A 69 2.79 37.55 -42.47
CA GLY A 69 3.21 37.65 -41.08
C GLY A 69 2.13 37.24 -40.08
N VAL A 70 0.84 37.49 -40.33
CA VAL A 70 -0.22 37.03 -39.41
C VAL A 70 -0.37 35.50 -39.46
N PRO A 71 -0.43 34.84 -40.63
CA PRO A 71 -0.41 33.39 -40.68
C PRO A 71 0.89 32.79 -40.15
N ALA A 72 2.05 33.39 -40.41
CA ALA A 72 3.32 32.93 -39.86
C ALA A 72 3.38 33.07 -38.32
N CYS A 73 2.86 34.17 -37.77
CA CYS A 73 2.73 34.36 -36.33
C CYS A 73 1.74 33.38 -35.70
N LEU A 74 0.59 33.13 -36.35
CA LEU A 74 -0.37 32.12 -35.90
C LEU A 74 0.22 30.71 -35.98
N LEU A 75 0.99 30.40 -37.02
CA LEU A 75 1.71 29.13 -37.15
C LEU A 75 2.77 29.00 -36.06
N CYS A 76 3.52 30.06 -35.76
CA CYS A 76 4.47 30.10 -34.66
C CYS A 76 3.79 29.96 -33.29
N LEU A 77 2.62 30.57 -33.09
CA LEU A 77 1.82 30.40 -31.87
C LEU A 77 1.25 28.98 -31.75
N LEU A 78 0.84 28.35 -32.84
CA LEU A 78 0.40 26.95 -32.85
C LEU A 78 1.55 25.98 -32.66
N VAL A 79 2.73 26.26 -33.21
CA VAL A 79 3.95 25.47 -33.01
C VAL A 79 4.44 25.63 -31.57
N THR A 80 4.43 26.84 -31.00
CA THR A 80 4.82 27.06 -29.60
C THR A 80 3.80 26.48 -28.63
N ALA A 81 2.49 26.60 -28.89
CA ALA A 81 1.45 25.92 -28.13
C ALA A 81 1.58 24.40 -28.25
N GLY A 82 1.84 23.89 -29.45
CA GLY A 82 2.15 22.47 -29.70
C GLY A 82 3.40 22.01 -28.97
N LEU A 83 4.45 22.81 -28.92
CA LEU A 83 5.67 22.55 -28.15
C LEU A 83 5.43 22.65 -26.64
N CYS A 84 4.55 23.54 -26.17
CA CYS A 84 4.14 23.65 -24.77
C CYS A 84 3.23 22.50 -24.34
N ILE A 85 2.34 22.02 -25.22
CA ILE A 85 1.53 20.81 -25.00
C ILE A 85 2.40 19.57 -25.09
N LEU A 86 3.38 19.50 -26.00
CA LEU A 86 4.34 18.41 -26.06
C LEU A 86 5.34 18.45 -24.90
N ARG A 87 5.71 19.63 -24.37
CA ARG A 87 6.51 19.79 -23.15
C ARG A 87 5.69 19.52 -21.89
N GLY A 88 4.41 19.89 -21.89
CA GLY A 88 3.42 19.60 -20.86
C GLY A 88 3.13 18.11 -20.81
N HIS A 89 2.80 17.48 -21.93
CA HIS A 89 2.66 16.03 -22.07
C HIS A 89 4.00 15.30 -21.90
N ARG A 90 5.16 15.89 -22.18
CA ARG A 90 6.45 15.33 -21.75
C ARG A 90 6.69 15.53 -20.26
N GLY A 91 6.07 16.51 -19.60
CA GLY A 91 6.02 16.69 -18.15
C GLY A 91 5.08 15.69 -17.48
N THR A 92 3.89 15.46 -18.05
CA THR A 92 2.89 14.49 -17.56
C THR A 92 3.25 13.05 -17.94
N ARG A 93 3.85 12.80 -19.12
CA ARG A 93 4.45 11.49 -19.45
C ARG A 93 5.80 11.28 -18.77
N ARG A 94 6.52 12.32 -18.32
CA ARG A 94 7.62 12.15 -17.33
C ARG A 94 7.10 11.89 -15.92
N ALA A 95 5.85 12.24 -15.62
CA ALA A 95 5.18 11.83 -14.38
C ALA A 95 4.56 10.42 -14.47
N LEU A 96 4.38 9.84 -15.67
CA LEU A 96 3.73 8.52 -15.85
C LEU A 96 4.57 7.44 -16.58
N HIS A 97 5.76 7.75 -17.10
CA HIS A 97 6.74 6.78 -17.57
C HIS A 97 8.15 7.32 -17.27
N VAL A 98 8.83 6.68 -16.32
CA VAL A 98 10.27 6.84 -16.08
C VAL A 98 10.99 5.66 -16.76
N PRO A 99 11.68 5.85 -17.90
CA PRO A 99 12.69 4.92 -18.37
C PRO A 99 14.02 5.18 -17.64
N LEU A 100 14.65 4.11 -17.18
CA LEU A 100 16.05 4.07 -16.74
C LEU A 100 16.97 4.71 -17.80
N HIS A 101 17.62 5.83 -17.47
CA HIS A 101 19.03 6.05 -17.82
C HIS A 101 19.62 7.17 -16.96
N THR A 102 20.58 6.78 -16.13
CA THR A 102 21.74 7.55 -15.64
C THR A 102 21.66 9.07 -15.82
N LYS A 103 21.03 9.75 -14.86
CA LYS A 103 21.72 10.91 -14.30
C LYS A 103 22.86 10.34 -13.48
N GLU A 104 24.07 10.86 -13.68
CA GLU A 104 25.13 10.67 -12.69
C GLU A 104 24.50 10.90 -11.32
N PRO A 105 24.63 9.93 -10.39
CA PRO A 105 24.29 10.25 -9.02
C PRO A 105 25.14 11.48 -8.68
N LEU A 106 24.48 12.57 -8.26
CA LEU A 106 25.03 13.40 -7.17
C LEU A 106 25.73 12.41 -6.25
N PRO A 107 27.03 12.55 -5.94
CA PRO A 107 27.74 11.50 -5.25
C PRO A 107 26.93 11.19 -4.01
N LEU A 108 26.20 10.06 -4.04
CA LEU A 108 25.97 9.33 -2.83
C LEU A 108 27.41 9.10 -2.44
N GLU A 109 27.84 9.78 -1.38
CA GLU A 109 28.93 9.28 -0.58
C GLU A 109 28.68 7.79 -0.51
N GLN A 110 29.47 7.05 -1.28
CA GLN A 110 29.65 5.64 -1.05
C GLN A 110 30.16 5.68 0.37
N VAL A 111 29.27 5.45 1.32
CA VAL A 111 29.67 5.09 2.67
C VAL A 111 30.40 3.79 2.41
N PHE A 112 31.71 3.90 2.18
CA PHE A 112 32.63 2.79 2.10
C PHE A 112 32.51 2.19 3.48
N ILE A 113 31.73 1.12 3.57
CA ILE A 113 31.47 0.51 4.84
C ILE A 113 32.71 -0.28 5.18
N ASP A 114 33.58 0.33 5.98
CA ASP A 114 34.88 -0.18 6.36
C ASP A 114 34.81 -1.62 6.90
N GLU A 115 35.83 -2.42 6.61
CA GLU A 115 35.98 -3.80 7.09
C GLU A 115 36.27 -3.80 8.60
N GLY A 116 35.23 -3.57 9.39
CA GLY A 116 35.30 -3.49 10.85
C GLY A 116 34.08 -2.86 11.52
N THR A 117 33.19 -2.21 10.76
CA THR A 117 31.95 -1.63 11.27
C THR A 117 30.88 -2.70 11.55
N SER A 118 30.38 -2.73 12.78
CA SER A 118 29.32 -3.66 13.23
C SER A 118 27.94 -3.22 12.70
N ILE A 119 26.95 -4.11 12.75
CA ILE A 119 25.57 -3.75 12.33
C ILE A 119 25.03 -2.66 13.26
N ARG A 120 25.41 -2.71 14.55
CA ARG A 120 25.03 -1.70 15.53
C ARG A 120 25.62 -0.31 15.21
N ASP A 121 26.86 -0.23 14.77
CA ASP A 121 27.47 1.05 14.38
C ASP A 121 26.78 1.66 13.16
N LEU A 122 26.32 0.80 12.22
CA LEU A 122 25.51 1.27 11.09
C LEU A 122 24.17 1.84 11.56
N TYR A 123 23.55 1.22 12.57
CA TYR A 123 22.34 1.76 13.17
C TYR A 123 22.60 3.11 13.83
N ASP A 124 23.61 3.23 14.70
CA ASP A 124 23.87 4.48 15.41
C ASP A 124 24.23 5.64 14.46
N ASN A 125 24.93 5.36 13.36
CA ASN A 125 25.27 6.34 12.33
C ASN A 125 24.07 6.77 11.45
N THR A 126 23.02 5.95 11.37
CA THR A 126 21.79 6.25 10.63
C THR A 126 20.66 6.76 11.53
N THR A 127 20.70 6.48 12.83
CA THR A 127 19.70 6.90 13.80
C THR A 127 20.18 8.09 14.64
N THR A 128 20.12 9.30 14.09
CA THR A 128 20.15 10.52 14.90
C THR A 128 18.83 10.69 15.67
N GLY A 129 18.60 9.87 16.70
CA GLY A 129 17.66 10.09 17.81
C GLY A 129 16.16 10.33 17.51
N SER A 130 15.75 10.44 16.24
CA SER A 130 14.43 10.94 15.83
C SER A 130 13.69 9.98 14.89
N GLY A 131 14.23 8.79 14.65
CA GLY A 131 13.70 7.84 13.65
C GLY A 131 13.94 8.26 12.19
N SER A 132 14.65 9.37 11.97
CA SER A 132 14.88 10.02 10.67
C SER A 132 15.93 9.38 9.78
N GLY A 133 16.49 8.25 10.18
CA GLY A 133 17.41 7.48 9.36
C GLY A 133 16.71 7.01 8.10
N LEU A 134 17.34 7.25 6.95
CA LEU A 134 17.05 6.47 5.75
C LEU A 134 17.16 4.98 6.10
N PRO A 135 16.34 4.10 5.48
CA PRO A 135 16.54 2.66 5.61
C PRO A 135 18.00 2.37 5.31
N LEU A 136 18.64 1.60 6.20
CA LEU A 136 20.02 1.16 6.01
C LEU A 136 20.10 0.61 4.58
N LEU A 137 20.87 1.30 3.72
CA LEU A 137 21.51 0.73 2.54
C LEU A 137 20.57 -0.05 1.59
N VAL A 138 20.09 0.62 0.54
CA VAL A 138 19.81 -0.05 -0.76
C VAL A 138 21.17 -0.42 -1.40
N GLN A 139 21.99 -1.21 -0.71
CA GLN A 139 23.25 -1.70 -1.25
C GLN A 139 22.97 -2.98 -2.02
N ARG A 140 22.83 -2.81 -3.33
CA ARG A 140 23.11 -3.89 -4.28
C ARG A 140 24.54 -4.36 -3.98
N THR A 141 24.71 -5.60 -3.49
CA THR A 141 25.95 -6.35 -3.18
C THR A 141 26.03 -6.93 -1.76
N ILE A 142 25.17 -6.55 -0.81
CA ILE A 142 25.16 -7.13 0.54
C ILE A 142 25.00 -8.66 0.48
N ALA A 143 24.11 -9.16 -0.39
CA ALA A 143 23.83 -10.59 -0.52
C ALA A 143 25.07 -11.42 -0.93
N ARG A 144 26.08 -10.82 -1.56
CA ARG A 144 27.35 -11.49 -1.91
C ARG A 144 28.22 -11.77 -0.69
N THR A 145 28.13 -10.92 0.33
CA THR A 145 28.93 -11.00 1.57
C THR A 145 28.25 -11.79 2.68
N ILE A 146 26.98 -12.16 2.51
CA ILE A 146 26.24 -12.98 3.47
C ILE A 146 26.46 -14.46 3.18
N MET A 147 26.85 -15.19 4.22
CA MET A 147 26.91 -16.66 4.21
C MET A 147 25.63 -17.22 4.81
N LEU A 148 24.82 -17.94 4.02
CA LEU A 148 23.66 -18.67 4.55
C LEU A 148 24.12 -19.83 5.42
N GLN A 149 23.44 -20.04 6.55
CA GLN A 149 23.68 -21.13 7.48
C GLN A 149 22.52 -22.12 7.37
N ASP A 150 21.53 -22.02 8.26
CA ASP A 150 20.44 -22.98 8.36
C ASP A 150 19.11 -22.35 7.89
N SER A 151 18.25 -23.16 7.26
CA SER A 151 16.86 -22.76 6.98
C SER A 151 16.07 -22.76 8.28
N ILE A 152 15.48 -21.61 8.64
CA ILE A 152 14.75 -21.42 9.90
C ILE A 152 13.23 -21.48 9.72
N GLY A 153 12.73 -21.36 8.50
CA GLY A 153 11.30 -21.54 8.23
C GLY A 153 10.90 -21.24 6.79
N LYS A 154 9.71 -21.70 6.40
CA LYS A 154 9.07 -21.34 5.13
C LYS A 154 7.92 -20.38 5.42
N GLY A 155 8.04 -19.16 4.92
CA GLY A 155 6.97 -18.15 4.95
C GLY A 155 5.97 -18.36 3.83
N ARG A 156 5.05 -17.40 3.67
CA ARG A 156 4.01 -17.45 2.63
C ARG A 156 4.55 -17.36 1.20
N PHE A 157 5.60 -16.57 1.01
CA PHE A 157 6.13 -16.17 -0.30
C PHE A 157 7.64 -16.46 -0.45
N GLY A 158 8.23 -17.22 0.47
CA GLY A 158 9.67 -17.39 0.49
C GLY A 158 10.17 -18.20 1.67
N GLU A 159 11.43 -18.60 1.59
CA GLU A 159 12.12 -19.32 2.66
C GLU A 159 12.97 -18.35 3.48
N VAL A 160 12.94 -18.50 4.80
CA VAL A 160 13.72 -17.68 5.73
C VAL A 160 14.91 -18.51 6.20
N TRP A 161 16.10 -17.94 6.06
CA TRP A 161 17.37 -18.52 6.44
C TRP A 161 18.02 -17.70 7.54
N ARG A 162 18.75 -18.35 8.44
CA ARG A 162 19.77 -17.68 9.24
C ARG A 162 21.00 -17.48 8.34
N GLY A 163 21.55 -16.28 8.33
CA GLY A 163 22.80 -15.95 7.65
C GLY A 163 23.79 -15.30 8.60
N ARG A 164 25.05 -15.28 8.19
CA ARG A 164 26.13 -14.55 8.86
C ARG A 164 26.56 -13.38 7.98
N TRP A 165 26.52 -12.17 8.53
CA TRP A 165 27.00 -10.96 7.87
C TRP A 165 27.92 -10.21 8.83
N ARG A 166 29.18 -9.97 8.43
CA ARG A 166 30.17 -9.23 9.25
C ARG A 166 30.33 -9.75 10.68
N GLY A 167 30.23 -11.07 10.84
CA GLY A 167 30.35 -11.68 12.17
C GLY A 167 29.09 -11.57 13.04
N GLU A 168 27.96 -11.08 12.52
CA GLU A 168 26.67 -11.05 13.21
C GLU A 168 25.63 -11.93 12.51
N ASP A 169 24.64 -12.40 13.26
CA ASP A 169 23.54 -13.21 12.72
C ASP A 169 22.45 -12.31 12.12
N VAL A 170 22.03 -12.63 10.91
CA VAL A 170 20.94 -11.95 10.18
C VAL A 170 19.89 -12.97 9.73
N ALA A 171 18.65 -12.52 9.57
CA ALA A 171 17.60 -13.31 8.93
C ALA A 171 17.51 -12.90 7.46
N VAL A 172 17.47 -13.89 6.56
CA VAL A 172 17.40 -13.68 5.11
C VAL A 172 16.16 -14.36 4.57
N LYS A 173 15.16 -13.58 4.16
CA LYS A 173 13.97 -14.08 3.46
C LYS A 173 14.24 -14.08 1.96
N ILE A 174 14.23 -15.27 1.37
CA ILE A 174 14.58 -15.52 -0.03
C ILE A 174 13.30 -15.83 -0.80
N PHE A 175 13.06 -15.05 -1.86
CA PHE A 175 11.94 -15.17 -2.77
C PHE A 175 12.42 -15.68 -4.13
N SER A 176 11.56 -16.43 -4.81
CA SER A 176 11.77 -16.77 -6.21
C SER A 176 11.48 -15.56 -7.12
N SER A 177 12.01 -15.56 -8.34
CA SER A 177 11.68 -14.53 -9.34
C SER A 177 10.18 -14.43 -9.66
N ARG A 178 9.41 -15.50 -9.43
CA ARG A 178 7.95 -15.51 -9.59
C ARG A 178 7.23 -14.70 -8.52
N GLU A 179 7.88 -14.45 -7.39
CA GLU A 179 7.33 -13.75 -6.21
C GLU A 179 7.85 -12.30 -6.10
N GLU A 180 8.40 -11.75 -7.19
CA GLU A 180 8.97 -10.39 -7.25
C GLU A 180 8.00 -9.32 -6.73
N ARG A 181 6.70 -9.42 -7.05
CA ARG A 181 5.69 -8.47 -6.55
C ARG A 181 5.57 -8.48 -5.03
N SER A 182 5.66 -9.66 -4.42
CA SER A 182 5.57 -9.84 -2.96
C SER A 182 6.85 -9.34 -2.29
N TRP A 183 8.01 -9.67 -2.85
CA TRP A 183 9.31 -9.15 -2.41
C TRP A 183 9.35 -7.62 -2.48
N PHE A 184 8.97 -7.05 -3.62
CA PHE A 184 8.96 -5.61 -3.86
C PHE A 184 8.03 -4.90 -2.88
N ARG A 185 6.81 -5.44 -2.68
CA ARG A 185 5.86 -4.87 -1.73
C ARG A 185 6.42 -4.85 -0.31
N GLU A 186 6.97 -5.97 0.14
CA GLU A 186 7.52 -6.07 1.49
C GLU A 186 8.74 -5.16 1.67
N ALA A 187 9.64 -5.10 0.68
CA ALA A 187 10.78 -4.19 0.65
C ALA A 187 10.34 -2.71 0.72
N GLU A 188 9.32 -2.33 -0.08
CA GLU A 188 8.77 -0.99 -0.13
C GLU A 188 8.19 -0.58 1.23
N ILE A 189 7.43 -1.46 1.88
CA ILE A 189 6.88 -1.19 3.20
C ILE A 189 8.02 -1.00 4.21
N TYR A 190 8.99 -1.93 4.29
CA TYR A 190 10.11 -1.81 5.23
C TYR A 190 10.97 -0.56 5.01
N GLN A 191 11.03 -0.04 3.79
CA GLN A 191 11.75 1.19 3.44
C GLN A 191 10.95 2.47 3.71
N THR A 192 9.75 2.37 4.29
CA THR A 192 8.95 3.55 4.64
C THR A 192 9.69 4.44 5.66
N VAL A 193 9.70 5.75 5.41
CA VAL A 193 10.32 6.77 6.26
C VAL A 193 9.73 6.72 7.69
N MET A 194 10.57 6.90 8.72
CA MET A 194 10.24 6.73 10.16
C MET A 194 9.59 5.38 10.54
N LEU A 195 9.67 4.33 9.72
CA LEU A 195 9.09 3.04 10.10
C LEU A 195 9.86 2.36 11.24
N ARG A 196 11.17 2.60 11.32
CA ARG A 196 12.06 1.97 12.31
C ARG A 196 11.57 2.27 13.73
N HIS A 197 11.37 1.22 14.51
CA HIS A 197 10.89 1.28 15.89
C HIS A 197 11.34 0.03 16.65
N GLU A 198 11.55 0.13 17.96
CA GLU A 198 12.04 -0.99 18.77
C GLU A 198 11.15 -2.24 18.73
N ASN A 199 9.85 -2.09 18.45
CA ASN A 199 8.91 -3.20 18.34
C ASN A 199 8.45 -3.49 16.90
N ILE A 200 9.23 -3.06 15.91
CA ILE A 200 9.11 -3.46 14.50
C ILE A 200 10.44 -4.12 14.11
N LEU A 201 10.38 -5.20 13.31
CA LEU A 201 11.57 -5.93 12.88
C LEU A 201 12.55 -4.98 12.18
N GLY A 202 13.82 -4.99 12.62
CA GLY A 202 14.88 -4.18 12.03
C GLY A 202 15.22 -4.66 10.63
N PHE A 203 14.77 -3.91 9.62
CA PHE A 203 15.14 -4.12 8.23
C PHE A 203 16.57 -3.63 7.99
N ILE A 204 17.36 -4.43 7.27
CA ILE A 204 18.75 -4.14 6.95
C ILE A 204 18.90 -3.83 5.46
N ALA A 205 18.38 -4.67 4.56
CA ALA A 205 18.57 -4.47 3.12
C ALA A 205 17.59 -5.29 2.27
N ALA A 206 17.40 -4.85 1.03
CA ALA A 206 16.81 -5.65 -0.04
C ALA A 206 17.83 -5.77 -1.18
N ASP A 207 18.08 -6.98 -1.66
CA ASP A 207 19.13 -7.24 -2.64
C ASP A 207 18.74 -8.41 -3.56
N ASN A 208 19.49 -8.60 -4.64
CA ASN A 208 19.34 -9.74 -5.54
C ASN A 208 20.65 -10.55 -5.63
N LYS A 209 20.51 -11.88 -5.58
CA LYS A 209 21.65 -12.80 -5.71
C LYS A 209 21.42 -13.72 -6.90
N ASP A 210 22.30 -13.60 -7.88
CA ASP A 210 22.37 -14.56 -8.98
C ASP A 210 23.32 -15.69 -8.60
N ASN A 211 22.85 -16.93 -8.68
CA ASN A 211 23.67 -18.13 -8.43
C ASN A 211 24.14 -18.80 -9.73
N GLY A 212 23.97 -18.14 -10.88
CA GLY A 212 24.32 -18.63 -12.21
C GLY A 212 23.23 -19.46 -12.89
N THR A 213 22.15 -19.79 -12.19
CA THR A 213 21.04 -20.61 -12.72
C THR A 213 19.68 -19.93 -12.58
N TRP A 214 19.46 -19.22 -11.47
CA TRP A 214 18.29 -18.37 -11.28
C TRP A 214 18.60 -17.22 -10.33
N THR A 215 17.86 -16.13 -10.48
CA THR A 215 17.95 -14.99 -9.57
C THR A 215 17.09 -15.23 -8.32
N GLN A 216 17.70 -15.04 -7.16
CA GLN A 216 17.03 -14.99 -5.86
C GLN A 216 16.87 -13.54 -5.43
N LEU A 217 15.70 -13.20 -4.88
CA LEU A 217 15.44 -11.88 -4.32
C LEU A 217 15.49 -11.99 -2.80
N TRP A 218 16.31 -11.18 -2.15
CA TRP A 218 16.62 -11.29 -0.72
C TRP A 218 16.05 -10.08 0.03
N LEU A 219 15.47 -10.32 1.20
CA LEU A 219 15.24 -9.33 2.25
C LEU A 219 16.06 -9.74 3.46
N VAL A 220 16.90 -8.83 3.95
CA VAL A 220 17.80 -9.03 5.08
C VAL A 220 17.29 -8.21 6.26
N SER A 221 17.19 -8.85 7.42
CA SER A 221 16.74 -8.23 8.68
C SER A 221 17.54 -8.73 9.88
N ASP A 222 17.33 -8.11 11.03
CA ASP A 222 17.82 -8.62 12.30
C ASP A 222 17.38 -10.09 12.52
N TYR A 223 18.27 -10.90 13.08
CA TYR A 223 17.95 -12.24 13.55
C TYR A 223 17.54 -12.21 15.02
N HIS A 224 16.50 -12.97 15.37
CA HIS A 224 16.03 -13.11 16.75
C HIS A 224 16.00 -14.60 17.14
N GLU A 225 16.94 -15.00 18.00
CA GLU A 225 17.21 -16.39 18.37
C GLU A 225 16.05 -17.11 19.06
N LEU A 226 15.17 -16.36 19.74
CA LEU A 226 13.99 -16.92 20.42
C LEU A 226 12.85 -17.21 19.44
N GLY A 227 13.02 -16.87 18.16
CA GLY A 227 12.07 -17.17 17.10
C GLY A 227 10.77 -16.39 17.21
N SER A 228 9.69 -16.98 16.67
CA SER A 228 8.37 -16.38 16.73
C SER A 228 7.75 -16.51 18.13
N LEU A 229 6.82 -15.61 18.44
CA LEU A 229 6.01 -15.69 19.66
C LEU A 229 5.24 -17.02 19.69
N PHE A 230 4.79 -17.52 18.53
CA PHE A 230 4.24 -18.88 18.41
C PHE A 230 5.21 -19.94 18.93
N ASP A 231 6.46 -19.96 18.45
CA ASP A 231 7.46 -20.95 18.87
C ASP A 231 7.80 -20.81 20.36
N TYR A 232 7.90 -19.57 20.84
CA TYR A 232 8.19 -19.25 22.23
C TYR A 232 7.10 -19.77 23.17
N LEU A 233 5.83 -19.46 22.89
CA LEU A 233 4.69 -19.84 23.72
C LEU A 233 4.47 -21.37 23.74
N ASN A 234 4.84 -22.09 22.68
CA ASN A 234 4.83 -23.55 22.66
C ASN A 234 5.89 -24.17 23.60
N ARG A 235 7.03 -23.51 23.78
CA ARG A 235 8.16 -24.05 24.56
C ARG A 235 8.15 -23.61 26.01
N PHE A 236 7.69 -22.39 26.28
CA PHE A 236 7.83 -21.75 27.57
C PHE A 236 6.47 -21.33 28.14
N SER A 237 6.39 -21.35 29.46
CA SER A 237 5.37 -20.60 30.21
C SER A 237 5.92 -19.21 30.55
N LEU A 238 5.03 -18.26 30.79
CA LEU A 238 5.36 -16.86 31.05
C LEU A 238 5.18 -16.51 32.54
N SER A 239 6.06 -15.65 33.04
CA SER A 239 5.75 -14.88 34.25
C SER A 239 4.71 -13.78 33.96
N VAL A 240 4.22 -13.11 35.01
CA VAL A 240 3.39 -11.90 34.86
C VAL A 240 4.20 -10.78 34.19
N GLU A 241 5.49 -10.68 34.50
CA GLU A 241 6.38 -9.71 33.87
C GLU A 241 6.47 -9.92 32.35
N GLU A 242 6.70 -11.16 31.91
CA GLU A 242 6.77 -11.49 30.48
C GLU A 242 5.41 -11.30 29.79
N LEU A 243 4.30 -11.65 30.45
CA LEU A 243 2.94 -11.38 29.95
C LEU A 243 2.78 -9.90 29.58
N VAL A 244 3.13 -9.00 30.51
CA VAL A 244 2.99 -7.55 30.32
C VAL A 244 3.99 -7.04 29.29
N LYS A 245 5.27 -7.44 29.36
CA LYS A 245 6.30 -7.02 28.40
C LYS A 245 5.96 -7.41 26.97
N PHE A 246 5.54 -8.66 26.74
CA PHE A 246 5.18 -9.13 25.41
C PHE A 246 3.95 -8.40 24.88
N SER A 247 2.91 -8.28 25.71
CA SER A 247 1.68 -7.59 25.31
C SER A 247 1.94 -6.11 24.99
N LEU A 248 2.69 -5.40 25.86
CA LEU A 248 2.95 -3.97 25.71
C LEU A 248 3.88 -3.66 24.54
N SER A 249 4.91 -4.49 24.31
CA SER A 249 5.81 -4.33 23.17
C SER A 249 5.08 -4.52 21.83
N VAL A 250 4.24 -5.57 21.70
CA VAL A 250 3.42 -5.76 20.49
C VAL A 250 2.44 -4.60 20.31
N ALA A 251 1.75 -4.16 21.36
CA ALA A 251 0.84 -3.01 21.29
C ALA A 251 1.56 -1.72 20.88
N SER A 252 2.80 -1.53 21.34
CA SER A 252 3.64 -0.38 21.00
C SER A 252 4.06 -0.39 19.54
N GLY A 253 4.48 -1.55 19.01
CA GLY A 253 4.76 -1.72 17.59
C GLY A 253 3.53 -1.48 16.71
N LEU A 254 2.38 -2.04 17.10
CA LEU A 254 1.14 -1.87 16.34
C LEU A 254 0.64 -0.42 16.36
N ALA A 255 0.76 0.26 17.51
CA ALA A 255 0.44 1.68 17.62
C ALA A 255 1.34 2.53 16.72
N HIS A 256 2.63 2.20 16.63
CA HIS A 256 3.56 2.87 15.71
C HIS A 256 3.20 2.66 14.24
N LEU A 257 2.86 1.43 13.84
CA LEU A 257 2.38 1.15 12.48
C LEU A 257 1.15 2.00 12.15
N HIS A 258 0.15 2.00 13.03
CA HIS A 258 -1.14 2.67 12.83
C HIS A 258 -1.08 4.20 12.89
N MET A 259 -0.02 4.77 13.45
CA MET A 259 0.16 6.20 13.62
C MET A 259 0.58 6.86 12.30
N ASP A 260 -0.11 7.94 11.94
CA ASP A 260 0.32 8.86 10.88
C ASP A 260 1.24 9.91 11.51
N ILE A 261 2.46 10.07 10.97
CA ILE A 261 3.43 11.07 11.44
C ILE A 261 3.51 12.15 10.38
N VAL A 262 3.05 13.35 10.71
CA VAL A 262 3.05 14.50 9.80
C VAL A 262 4.41 15.18 9.81
N GLY A 263 4.92 15.58 8.64
CA GLY A 263 6.18 16.32 8.51
C GLY A 263 6.81 16.15 7.12
N THR A 264 7.94 16.83 6.89
CA THR A 264 8.72 16.71 5.64
C THR A 264 9.25 15.29 5.40
N GLN A 265 9.50 14.55 6.49
CA GLN A 265 9.83 13.13 6.52
C GLN A 265 8.71 12.38 7.25
N GLY A 266 7.47 12.61 6.83
CA GLY A 266 6.30 11.99 7.43
C GLY A 266 6.25 10.48 7.18
N LYS A 267 5.51 9.77 8.04
CA LYS A 267 5.24 8.34 7.91
C LYS A 267 3.74 8.13 7.73
N PRO A 268 3.29 7.57 6.60
CA PRO A 268 1.88 7.25 6.43
C PRO A 268 1.43 6.21 7.47
N ALA A 269 0.15 6.24 7.84
CA ALA A 269 -0.41 5.17 8.64
C ALA A 269 -0.38 3.84 7.88
N ILE A 270 -0.03 2.75 8.58
CA ILE A 270 0.14 1.40 8.00
C ILE A 270 -0.75 0.42 8.76
N ALA A 271 -1.52 -0.40 8.06
CA ALA A 271 -2.24 -1.54 8.64
C ALA A 271 -1.59 -2.85 8.16
N HIS A 272 -1.43 -3.81 9.06
CA HIS A 272 -0.62 -5.01 8.86
C HIS A 272 -1.34 -6.11 8.08
N ARG A 273 -2.63 -6.33 8.36
CA ARG A 273 -3.54 -7.32 7.73
C ARG A 273 -3.22 -8.81 7.96
N ASP A 274 -2.10 -9.15 8.60
CA ASP A 274 -1.78 -10.54 8.99
C ASP A 274 -1.14 -10.65 10.39
N ILE A 275 -1.68 -9.92 11.38
CA ILE A 275 -1.23 -10.04 12.76
C ILE A 275 -1.56 -11.44 13.29
N LYS A 276 -0.53 -12.15 13.77
CA LYS A 276 -0.62 -13.47 14.40
C LYS A 276 0.66 -13.77 15.16
N SER A 277 0.63 -14.72 16.09
CA SER A 277 1.80 -15.08 16.91
C SER A 277 3.02 -15.56 16.08
N LYS A 278 2.82 -16.12 14.88
CA LYS A 278 3.92 -16.49 13.96
C LYS A 278 4.62 -15.30 13.31
N ASN A 279 3.96 -14.14 13.21
CA ASN A 279 4.49 -12.91 12.60
C ASN A 279 4.96 -11.89 13.66
N ILE A 280 5.13 -12.33 14.90
CA ILE A 280 5.69 -11.55 16.00
C ILE A 280 6.93 -12.31 16.47
N LEU A 281 8.06 -11.64 16.60
CA LEU A 281 9.32 -12.25 17.05
C LEU A 281 9.62 -11.86 18.49
N VAL A 282 10.26 -12.76 19.24
CA VAL A 282 10.69 -12.51 20.62
C VAL A 282 12.18 -12.15 20.63
N LYS A 283 12.52 -11.01 21.24
CA LYS A 283 13.89 -10.51 21.35
C LYS A 283 14.58 -11.06 22.60
N ARG A 284 15.91 -11.03 22.59
CA ARG A 284 16.75 -11.48 23.72
C ARG A 284 16.44 -10.75 25.03
N ASN A 285 16.02 -9.49 24.98
CA ASN A 285 15.63 -8.70 26.15
C ASN A 285 14.20 -8.98 26.66
N ARG A 286 13.53 -10.04 26.16
CA ARG A 286 12.14 -10.40 26.50
C ARG A 286 11.10 -9.33 26.11
N THR A 287 11.33 -8.64 25.00
CA THR A 287 10.31 -7.82 24.33
C THR A 287 10.00 -8.41 22.95
N CYS A 288 8.93 -7.94 22.30
CA CYS A 288 8.54 -8.41 20.97
C CYS A 288 8.75 -7.35 19.89
N CYS A 289 8.85 -7.81 18.63
CA CYS A 289 8.68 -6.96 17.46
C CYS A 289 7.77 -7.63 16.41
N ILE A 290 7.06 -6.80 15.64
CA ILE A 290 6.19 -7.24 14.55
C ILE A 290 7.02 -7.44 13.28
N ALA A 291 6.78 -8.53 12.56
CA ALA A 291 7.47 -8.94 11.34
C ALA A 291 6.47 -9.29 10.23
N ASP A 292 6.97 -9.56 9.02
CA ASP A 292 6.19 -9.98 7.84
C ASP A 292 5.15 -8.96 7.37
N LEU A 293 5.66 -7.79 6.95
CA LEU A 293 4.85 -6.66 6.47
C LEU A 293 4.41 -6.80 4.99
N GLY A 294 4.55 -7.98 4.38
CA GLY A 294 4.31 -8.19 2.95
C GLY A 294 2.85 -8.02 2.51
N LEU A 295 1.88 -8.03 3.43
CA LEU A 295 0.46 -7.74 3.16
C LEU A 295 0.01 -6.37 3.65
N ALA A 296 0.92 -5.59 4.22
CA ALA A 296 0.58 -4.31 4.81
C ALA A 296 0.11 -3.31 3.75
N VAL A 297 -0.69 -2.34 4.20
CA VAL A 297 -1.30 -1.29 3.38
C VAL A 297 -1.04 0.06 4.01
N ARG A 298 -0.75 1.07 3.19
CA ARG A 298 -0.48 2.45 3.58
C ARG A 298 -1.65 3.33 3.21
N HIS A 299 -1.94 4.30 4.07
CA HIS A 299 -2.89 5.37 3.82
C HIS A 299 -2.16 6.59 3.27
N ASP A 300 -2.60 7.09 2.13
CA ASP A 300 -2.26 8.43 1.69
C ASP A 300 -3.32 9.40 2.22
N SER A 301 -2.98 10.10 3.30
CA SER A 301 -3.87 11.05 3.95
C SER A 301 -4.18 12.29 3.09
N THR A 302 -3.40 12.56 2.03
CA THR A 302 -3.65 13.70 1.13
C THR A 302 -4.73 13.42 0.10
N THR A 303 -4.77 12.19 -0.42
CA THR A 303 -5.75 11.76 -1.43
C THR A 303 -6.89 10.92 -0.85
N ASP A 304 -6.83 10.65 0.45
CA ASP A 304 -7.66 9.66 1.17
C ASP A 304 -7.73 8.31 0.44
N SER A 305 -6.59 7.89 -0.11
CA SER A 305 -6.47 6.66 -0.88
C SER A 305 -5.65 5.63 -0.12
N ILE A 306 -5.83 4.37 -0.50
CA ILE A 306 -5.13 3.24 0.10
C ILE A 306 -4.44 2.47 -1.02
N ASP A 307 -3.17 2.14 -0.81
CA ASP A 307 -2.33 1.47 -1.81
C ASP A 307 -2.61 -0.05 -1.91
N ILE A 308 -3.87 -0.40 -2.16
CA ILE A 308 -4.40 -1.77 -2.14
C ILE A 308 -4.63 -2.31 -3.56
N ALA A 309 -4.15 -3.53 -3.81
CA ALA A 309 -4.63 -4.36 -4.91
C ALA A 309 -6.02 -4.93 -4.57
N PRO A 310 -6.94 -5.12 -5.54
CA PRO A 310 -8.39 -5.36 -5.32
C PRO A 310 -8.81 -6.58 -4.47
N ASN A 311 -7.88 -7.39 -3.94
CA ASN A 311 -8.19 -8.51 -3.06
C ASN A 311 -8.39 -8.10 -1.58
N ASN A 312 -9.57 -8.39 -1.06
CA ASN A 312 -9.98 -8.06 0.31
C ASN A 312 -9.62 -9.15 1.33
N ARG A 313 -9.80 -10.44 0.98
CA ARG A 313 -9.55 -11.61 1.84
C ARG A 313 -8.11 -12.09 1.74
N VAL A 314 -7.20 -11.34 2.35
CA VAL A 314 -5.80 -11.76 2.54
C VAL A 314 -5.48 -11.91 4.02
N GLY A 315 -4.43 -12.68 4.32
CA GLY A 315 -4.02 -12.96 5.70
C GLY A 315 -4.43 -14.37 6.14
N THR A 316 -4.17 -14.66 7.40
CA THR A 316 -4.40 -15.98 7.98
C THR A 316 -5.86 -16.12 8.43
N LYS A 317 -6.60 -17.04 7.82
CA LYS A 317 -8.06 -17.22 8.00
C LYS A 317 -8.49 -17.27 9.47
N ARG A 318 -7.75 -17.98 10.32
CA ARG A 318 -7.99 -18.11 11.77
C ARG A 318 -8.02 -16.77 12.52
N TYR A 319 -7.30 -15.77 12.04
CA TYR A 319 -7.15 -14.45 12.66
C TYR A 319 -7.97 -13.35 11.96
N MET A 320 -8.71 -13.70 10.89
CA MET A 320 -9.54 -12.74 10.17
C MET A 320 -10.67 -12.22 11.06
N ALA A 321 -10.87 -10.90 11.01
CA ALA A 321 -11.96 -10.23 11.71
C ALA A 321 -13.32 -10.58 11.07
N PRO A 322 -14.43 -10.49 11.82
CA PRO A 322 -15.77 -10.81 11.34
C PRO A 322 -16.11 -10.16 9.99
N GLU A 323 -15.83 -8.86 9.85
CA GLU A 323 -16.09 -8.07 8.65
C GLU A 323 -15.24 -8.47 7.43
N VAL A 324 -14.12 -9.18 7.67
CA VAL A 324 -13.28 -9.75 6.60
C VAL A 324 -13.81 -11.12 6.17
N LEU A 325 -14.35 -11.89 7.12
CA LEU A 325 -14.89 -13.24 6.88
C LEU A 325 -16.22 -13.21 6.13
N ASP A 326 -17.08 -12.23 6.44
CA ASP A 326 -18.40 -12.06 5.81
C ASP A 326 -18.42 -11.07 4.63
N ASP A 327 -17.25 -10.56 4.24
CA ASP A 327 -17.08 -9.58 3.14
C ASP A 327 -17.69 -8.20 3.37
N THR A 328 -18.06 -7.83 4.59
CA THR A 328 -18.71 -6.54 4.89
C THR A 328 -17.72 -5.38 5.13
N ILE A 329 -16.41 -5.64 5.13
CA ILE A 329 -15.38 -4.62 5.36
C ILE A 329 -15.43 -3.49 4.33
N ASN A 330 -15.47 -2.24 4.82
CA ASN A 330 -15.35 -1.08 3.94
C ASN A 330 -13.87 -0.84 3.57
N MET A 331 -13.47 -1.35 2.42
CA MET A 331 -12.11 -1.24 1.89
C MET A 331 -11.71 0.17 1.48
N LYS A 332 -12.64 1.10 1.32
CA LYS A 332 -12.32 2.51 1.02
C LYS A 332 -11.88 3.26 2.26
N HIS A 333 -12.21 2.76 3.44
CA HIS A 333 -11.94 3.41 4.71
C HIS A 333 -10.76 2.74 5.42
N PHE A 334 -9.63 3.45 5.52
CA PHE A 334 -8.40 2.87 6.04
C PHE A 334 -8.52 2.34 7.48
N ASP A 335 -9.31 3.01 8.31
CA ASP A 335 -9.53 2.61 9.71
C ASP A 335 -10.16 1.21 9.83
N SER A 336 -10.85 0.71 8.79
CA SER A 336 -11.36 -0.66 8.75
C SER A 336 -10.22 -1.68 8.86
N PHE A 337 -9.09 -1.44 8.21
CA PHE A 337 -7.93 -2.33 8.27
C PHE A 337 -7.24 -2.25 9.64
N LYS A 338 -7.14 -1.06 10.23
CA LYS A 338 -6.62 -0.89 11.60
C LYS A 338 -7.45 -1.70 12.60
N ARG A 339 -8.78 -1.64 12.50
CA ARG A 339 -9.69 -2.40 13.37
C ARG A 339 -9.60 -3.90 13.15
N GLY A 340 -9.32 -4.34 11.94
CA GLY A 340 -9.00 -5.74 11.63
C GLY A 340 -7.74 -6.22 12.37
N ASP A 341 -6.68 -5.41 12.37
CA ASP A 341 -5.45 -5.72 13.12
C ASP A 341 -5.71 -5.80 14.63
N ILE A 342 -6.56 -4.92 15.19
CA ILE A 342 -6.90 -4.95 16.62
C ILE A 342 -7.62 -6.23 17.01
N TYR A 343 -8.55 -6.69 16.18
CA TYR A 343 -9.22 -7.97 16.40
C TYR A 343 -8.20 -9.10 16.46
N ALA A 344 -7.30 -9.17 15.48
CA ALA A 344 -6.26 -10.19 15.42
C ALA A 344 -5.29 -10.09 16.62
N PHE A 345 -4.94 -8.89 17.05
CA PHE A 345 -4.12 -8.68 18.25
C PHE A 345 -4.84 -9.13 19.53
N GLY A 346 -6.16 -8.95 19.63
CA GLY A 346 -6.96 -9.51 20.73
C GLY A 346 -6.83 -11.03 20.86
N LEU A 347 -6.76 -11.74 19.73
CA LEU A 347 -6.50 -13.18 19.70
C LEU A 347 -5.08 -13.54 20.15
N VAL A 348 -4.08 -12.74 19.76
CA VAL A 348 -2.69 -12.92 20.23
C VAL A 348 -2.58 -12.68 21.74
N LEU A 349 -3.26 -11.66 22.29
CA LEU A 349 -3.31 -11.43 23.74
C LEU A 349 -3.87 -12.64 24.50
N TRP A 350 -4.84 -13.34 23.92
CA TRP A 350 -5.36 -14.59 24.48
C TRP A 350 -4.30 -15.70 24.48
N GLU A 351 -3.55 -15.87 23.38
CA GLU A 351 -2.43 -16.84 23.32
C GLU A 351 -1.37 -16.56 24.40
N ILE A 352 -0.97 -15.29 24.57
CA ILE A 352 0.01 -14.89 25.59
C ILE A 352 -0.55 -15.16 27.00
N SER A 353 -1.81 -14.79 27.26
CA SER A 353 -2.44 -14.90 28.59
C SER A 353 -2.55 -16.34 29.08
N ARG A 354 -2.82 -17.31 28.19
CA ARG A 354 -2.85 -18.74 28.53
C ARG A 354 -1.54 -19.28 29.09
N ARG A 355 -0.43 -18.76 28.58
CA ARG A 355 0.90 -19.20 28.99
C ARG A 355 1.37 -18.55 30.28
N CYS A 356 0.65 -17.56 30.82
CA CYS A 356 0.98 -16.95 32.10
C CYS A 356 0.75 -17.92 33.26
N VAL A 357 1.77 -18.11 34.10
CA VAL A 357 1.72 -18.91 35.32
C VAL A 357 1.14 -18.04 36.44
N VAL A 358 0.01 -18.47 37.00
CA VAL A 358 -0.60 -17.83 38.17
C VAL A 358 -0.94 -18.90 39.19
N GLY A 359 -0.42 -18.75 40.42
CA GLY A 359 -0.61 -19.73 41.49
C GLY A 359 -0.03 -21.11 41.16
N GLY A 360 1.04 -21.17 40.35
CA GLY A 360 1.66 -22.43 39.89
C GLY A 360 0.90 -23.14 38.77
N ILE A 361 -0.19 -22.56 38.26
CA ILE A 361 -1.04 -23.17 37.23
C ILE A 361 -0.90 -22.39 35.91
N THR A 362 -0.76 -23.12 34.80
CA THR A 362 -0.69 -22.61 33.43
C THR A 362 -1.46 -23.55 32.49
N GLU A 363 -2.05 -23.05 31.40
CA GLU A 363 -2.62 -23.93 30.37
C GLU A 363 -1.64 -24.17 29.24
N ASP A 364 -1.74 -25.33 28.61
CA ASP A 364 -1.00 -25.63 27.39
C ASP A 364 -1.28 -24.60 26.29
N TYR A 365 -0.24 -24.39 25.47
CA TYR A 365 -0.35 -23.56 24.29
C TYR A 365 -1.41 -24.11 23.35
N GLN A 366 -2.24 -23.21 22.84
CA GLN A 366 -3.24 -23.50 21.84
C GLN A 366 -3.38 -22.30 20.91
N LEU A 367 -3.71 -22.56 19.65
CA LEU A 367 -4.13 -21.51 18.72
C LEU A 367 -5.54 -21.00 19.08
N PRO A 368 -5.88 -19.74 18.77
CA PRO A 368 -7.24 -19.25 18.95
C PRO A 368 -8.23 -20.12 18.17
N TYR A 369 -9.39 -20.45 18.76
CA TYR A 369 -10.41 -21.33 18.17
C TYR A 369 -9.97 -22.79 17.95
N HIS A 370 -8.91 -23.27 18.63
CA HIS A 370 -8.44 -24.67 18.48
C HIS A 370 -9.50 -25.73 18.82
N ASP A 371 -10.46 -25.38 19.66
CA ASP A 371 -11.57 -26.21 20.15
C ASP A 371 -12.81 -26.13 19.27
N MET A 372 -12.83 -25.24 18.27
CA MET A 372 -14.00 -24.96 17.43
C MET A 372 -13.78 -25.26 15.95
N VAL A 373 -12.53 -25.21 15.47
CA VAL A 373 -12.20 -25.40 14.05
C VAL A 373 -10.96 -26.27 13.86
N SER A 374 -10.82 -26.86 12.67
CA SER A 374 -9.65 -27.66 12.29
C SER A 374 -8.34 -26.83 12.33
N PRO A 375 -7.14 -27.46 12.35
CA PRO A 375 -5.86 -26.75 12.39
C PRO A 375 -5.64 -25.75 11.24
N ASP A 376 -6.09 -26.09 10.02
CA ASP A 376 -6.12 -25.19 8.85
C ASP A 376 -7.57 -24.97 8.40
N PRO A 377 -8.30 -24.03 9.04
CA PRO A 377 -9.73 -23.85 8.80
C PRO A 377 -9.99 -23.15 7.47
N SER A 378 -11.10 -23.46 6.81
CA SER A 378 -11.55 -22.69 5.65
C SER A 378 -12.10 -21.32 6.07
N VAL A 379 -12.33 -20.42 5.11
CA VAL A 379 -13.01 -19.13 5.39
C VAL A 379 -14.43 -19.39 5.91
N ASP A 380 -15.12 -20.39 5.36
CA ASP A 380 -16.49 -20.73 5.77
C ASP A 380 -16.57 -21.31 7.18
N ASP A 381 -15.59 -22.12 7.58
CA ASP A 381 -15.52 -22.63 8.96
C ASP A 381 -15.37 -21.48 9.95
N MET A 382 -14.46 -20.55 9.65
CA MET A 382 -14.24 -19.36 10.47
C MET A 382 -15.47 -18.44 10.47
N ARG A 383 -16.12 -18.23 9.32
CA ARG A 383 -17.34 -17.41 9.20
C ARG A 383 -18.48 -17.99 10.03
N ARG A 384 -18.68 -19.31 10.02
CA ARG A 384 -19.69 -20.00 10.84
C ARG A 384 -19.46 -19.74 12.34
N VAL A 385 -18.24 -19.94 12.82
CA VAL A 385 -17.92 -19.80 14.26
C VAL A 385 -17.93 -18.33 14.69
N VAL A 386 -17.29 -17.44 13.94
CA VAL A 386 -17.00 -16.06 14.34
C VAL A 386 -18.16 -15.11 14.04
N CYS A 387 -18.85 -15.29 12.91
CA CYS A 387 -19.91 -14.39 12.44
C CYS A 387 -21.30 -14.94 12.77
N GLU A 388 -21.60 -16.19 12.40
CA GLU A 388 -22.95 -16.76 12.59
C GLU A 388 -23.21 -17.12 14.06
N GLN A 389 -22.29 -17.82 14.71
CA GLN A 389 -22.41 -18.23 16.11
C GLN A 389 -21.88 -17.18 17.09
N SER A 390 -21.19 -16.14 16.58
CA SER A 390 -20.60 -15.06 17.39
C SER A 390 -19.69 -15.56 18.53
N LEU A 391 -19.01 -16.69 18.33
CA LEU A 391 -18.12 -17.28 19.32
C LEU A 391 -16.74 -16.60 19.32
N ARG A 392 -16.09 -16.64 20.48
CA ARG A 392 -14.73 -16.15 20.73
C ARG A 392 -13.97 -17.18 21.57
N PRO A 393 -12.63 -17.18 21.59
CA PRO A 393 -11.86 -18.04 22.46
C PRO A 393 -12.28 -17.89 23.93
N ASN A 394 -12.44 -19.02 24.62
CA ASN A 394 -12.91 -19.02 26.00
C ASN A 394 -11.91 -18.29 26.93
N VAL A 395 -12.42 -17.44 27.82
CA VAL A 395 -11.63 -16.73 28.85
C VAL A 395 -11.84 -17.47 30.17
N PRO A 396 -10.85 -18.25 30.65
CA PRO A 396 -11.00 -19.07 31.86
C PRO A 396 -11.35 -18.23 33.09
N ASN A 397 -12.32 -18.71 33.89
CA ASN A 397 -12.74 -18.04 35.13
C ASN A 397 -11.58 -17.82 36.12
N ARG A 398 -10.57 -18.71 36.12
CA ARG A 398 -9.38 -18.58 36.96
C ARG A 398 -8.61 -17.27 36.72
N TRP A 399 -8.69 -16.68 35.52
CA TRP A 399 -8.02 -15.42 35.22
C TRP A 399 -8.53 -14.26 36.09
N GLN A 400 -9.72 -14.38 36.69
CA GLN A 400 -10.24 -13.39 37.64
C GLN A 400 -9.44 -13.34 38.95
N SER A 401 -8.65 -14.37 39.27
CA SER A 401 -7.85 -14.40 40.51
C SER A 401 -6.53 -13.61 40.41
N SER A 402 -6.17 -13.11 39.23
CA SER A 402 -4.98 -12.28 38.99
C SER A 402 -5.39 -10.97 38.36
N GLU A 403 -4.92 -9.85 38.92
CA GLU A 403 -5.24 -8.52 38.38
C GLU A 403 -4.75 -8.37 36.94
N SER A 404 -3.50 -8.77 36.66
CA SER A 404 -2.91 -8.75 35.32
C SER A 404 -3.74 -9.53 34.29
N LEU A 405 -4.16 -10.76 34.59
CA LEU A 405 -4.99 -11.56 33.68
C LEU A 405 -6.43 -11.03 33.57
N ARG A 406 -6.96 -10.43 34.63
CA ARG A 406 -8.28 -9.77 34.60
C ARG A 406 -8.27 -8.55 33.68
N VAL A 407 -7.21 -7.73 33.72
CA VAL A 407 -7.01 -6.62 32.79
C VAL A 407 -6.84 -7.13 31.37
N MET A 408 -6.05 -8.20 31.14
CA MET A 408 -5.92 -8.80 29.80
C MET A 408 -7.26 -9.29 29.27
N GLY A 409 -8.04 -9.99 30.10
CA GLY A 409 -9.37 -10.48 29.75
C GLY A 409 -10.36 -9.36 29.39
N ARG A 410 -10.21 -8.17 29.98
CA ARG A 410 -10.99 -6.99 29.59
C ARG A 410 -10.53 -6.44 28.24
N VAL A 411 -9.23 -6.19 28.10
CA VAL A 411 -8.64 -5.62 26.87
C VAL A 411 -8.95 -6.51 25.66
N MET A 412 -8.75 -7.83 25.75
CA MET A 412 -9.04 -8.72 24.62
C MET A 412 -10.51 -8.73 24.23
N ARG A 413 -11.43 -8.63 25.21
CA ARG A 413 -12.88 -8.52 24.93
C ARG A 413 -13.23 -7.26 24.17
N GLU A 414 -12.59 -6.15 24.52
CA GLU A 414 -12.75 -4.88 23.83
C GLU A 414 -12.02 -4.84 22.47
N CYS A 415 -11.04 -5.72 22.23
CA CYS A 415 -10.38 -5.86 20.93
C CYS A 415 -11.20 -6.68 19.92
N TRP A 416 -11.95 -7.70 20.35
CA TRP A 416 -12.59 -8.65 19.43
C TRP A 416 -14.10 -8.48 19.23
N TYR A 417 -14.64 -7.29 19.50
CA TYR A 417 -16.04 -6.96 19.19
C TYR A 417 -16.39 -7.24 17.73
N ALA A 418 -17.63 -7.69 17.49
CA ALA A 418 -18.14 -7.87 16.12
C ALA A 418 -18.18 -6.53 15.37
N ASN A 419 -18.72 -5.49 16.00
CA ASN A 419 -18.67 -4.13 15.47
C ASN A 419 -17.24 -3.59 15.53
N ALA A 420 -16.62 -3.40 14.36
CA ALA A 420 -15.27 -2.88 14.22
C ALA A 420 -15.10 -1.50 14.88
N SER A 421 -16.12 -0.62 14.84
CA SER A 421 -16.06 0.73 15.44
C SER A 421 -16.02 0.73 16.96
N ALA A 422 -16.43 -0.36 17.60
CA ALA A 422 -16.42 -0.48 19.06
C ALA A 422 -15.07 -0.97 19.61
N ARG A 423 -14.14 -1.38 18.73
CA ARG A 423 -12.85 -1.91 19.13
C ARG A 423 -11.93 -0.80 19.64
N LEU A 424 -11.05 -1.16 20.57
CA LEU A 424 -9.99 -0.27 21.02
C LEU A 424 -9.05 0.11 19.87
N THR A 425 -8.38 1.26 19.97
CA THR A 425 -7.23 1.57 19.10
C THR A 425 -5.95 0.97 19.67
N ALA A 426 -4.93 0.72 18.84
CA ALA A 426 -3.65 0.20 19.31
C ALA A 426 -3.01 1.11 20.37
N LEU A 427 -3.15 2.44 20.19
CA LEU A 427 -2.69 3.42 21.17
C LEU A 427 -3.43 3.32 22.51
N ARG A 428 -4.74 3.04 22.50
CA ARG A 428 -5.52 2.86 23.73
C ARG A 428 -5.10 1.57 24.43
N VAL A 429 -4.91 0.48 23.69
CA VAL A 429 -4.39 -0.79 24.24
C VAL A 429 -3.01 -0.56 24.86
N LYS A 430 -2.08 0.08 24.14
CA LYS A 430 -0.76 0.46 24.68
C LYS A 430 -0.89 1.20 26.02
N LYS A 431 -1.73 2.23 26.10
CA LYS A 431 -1.93 3.00 27.36
C LYS A 431 -2.43 2.12 28.50
N SER A 432 -3.42 1.26 28.25
CA SER A 432 -3.94 0.34 29.27
C SER A 432 -2.87 -0.65 29.76
N LEU A 433 -2.03 -1.16 28.86
CA LEU A 433 -0.93 -2.07 29.20
C LEU A 433 0.23 -1.36 29.91
N SER A 434 0.52 -0.10 29.57
CA SER A 434 1.50 0.72 30.29
C SER A 434 1.05 1.00 31.73
N GLN A 435 -0.23 1.26 31.94
CA GLN A 435 -0.78 1.41 33.29
C GLN A 435 -0.63 0.10 34.08
N LEU A 436 -0.89 -1.05 33.45
CA LEU A 436 -0.66 -2.35 34.10
C LEU A 436 0.82 -2.57 34.44
N SER A 437 1.73 -2.23 33.53
CA SER A 437 3.18 -2.31 33.76
C SER A 437 3.62 -1.47 34.98
N GLN A 438 3.02 -0.29 35.17
CA GLN A 438 3.28 0.56 36.33
C GLN A 438 2.72 -0.03 37.62
N LEU A 439 1.54 -0.65 37.56
CA LEU A 439 0.92 -1.30 38.72
C LEU A 439 1.71 -2.51 39.22
N GLU A 440 2.35 -3.24 38.30
CA GLU A 440 3.16 -4.42 38.60
C GLU A 440 4.66 -4.08 38.83
N ASP A 441 5.03 -2.79 38.85
CA ASP A 441 6.41 -2.28 38.98
C ASP A 441 7.42 -2.91 37.99
N ILE A 442 6.97 -3.10 36.75
CA ILE A 442 7.77 -3.72 35.68
C ILE A 442 8.57 -2.66 34.94
N LYS A 443 9.89 -2.82 34.89
CA LYS A 443 10.79 -2.01 34.06
C LYS A 443 10.82 -2.55 32.63
N MET A 444 10.45 -1.70 31.67
CA MET A 444 10.43 -2.00 30.24
C MET A 444 11.83 -2.01 29.63
#